data_AF-J9AWN5-F1
#
_entry.id   AF-J9AWN5-F1
#
_cell.length_a   1.000
_cell.length_b   1.000
_cell.length_c   1.000
_cell.angle_alpha   90.00
_cell.angle_beta   90.00
_cell.angle_gamma   90.00
#
_symmetry.space_group_name_H-M   'P 1'
#
loop_
_entity.id
_entity.type
_entity.pdbx_description
1 polymer ?
#
loop_
_entity_poly.entity_id
_entity_poly.type
_entity_poly.pdbx_seq_one_letter_code
_entity_poly.pdbx_strand_id
1 'polypeptide(L)'
;MGAKIQHIIYNEWLPIVIGCDAAARYDLVPRKTGYYTGYDDKCDATMTQEMATAAFRFGHSLIRNIFPRMNAEFQDETDGLDLKVFNFFLIS
;
A
#
# COMPACT_ATOMS: atom_id res chain seq x y z
N MET A 1 -6.80 2.77 -16.63
CA MET A 1 -6.55 3.03 -15.20
C MET A 1 -5.59 2.01 -14.57
N GLY A 2 -5.72 0.70 -14.84
CA GLY A 2 -4.87 -0.33 -14.23
C GLY A 2 -3.35 -0.09 -14.31
N ALA A 3 -2.82 0.35 -15.46
CA ALA A 3 -1.40 0.65 -15.59
C ALA A 3 -0.90 1.78 -14.65
N LYS A 4 -1.74 2.79 -14.39
CA LYS A 4 -1.39 3.89 -13.46
C LYS A 4 -1.32 3.38 -12.02
N ILE A 5 -2.30 2.55 -11.63
CA ILE A 5 -2.35 1.94 -10.30
C ILE A 5 -1.16 1.00 -10.11
N GLN A 6 -0.88 0.14 -11.09
CA GLN A 6 0.28 -0.75 -11.05
C GLN A 6 1.60 0.04 -10.95
N HIS A 7 1.74 1.13 -11.70
CA HIS A 7 2.93 1.97 -11.60
C HIS A 7 3.10 2.53 -10.19
N ILE A 8 2.06 3.13 -9.60
CA ILE A 8 2.11 3.65 -8.22
C ILE A 8 2.45 2.53 -7.23
N ILE A 9 1.80 1.37 -7.34
CA ILE A 9 2.02 0.24 -6.43
C ILE A 9 3.46 -0.25 -6.50
N TYR A 10 3.97 -0.59 -7.68
CA TYR A 10 5.27 -1.24 -7.82
C TYR A 10 6.45 -0.27 -7.76
N ASN A 11 6.26 1.00 -8.16
CA ASN A 11 7.32 2.00 -8.16
C ASN A 11 7.42 2.76 -6.84
N GLU A 12 6.30 3.05 -6.18
CA GLU A 12 6.26 3.94 -5.02
C GLU A 12 5.96 3.16 -3.73
N TRP A 13 4.84 2.45 -3.67
CA TRP A 13 4.37 1.86 -2.41
C TRP A 13 5.14 0.59 -2.01
N LEU A 14 5.32 -0.34 -2.94
CA LEU A 14 5.87 -1.67 -2.66
C LEU A 14 7.31 -1.59 -2.11
N PRO A 15 8.25 -0.82 -2.69
CA PRO A 15 9.61 -0.71 -2.15
C PRO A 15 9.66 -0.14 -0.73
N ILE A 16 8.69 0.70 -0.34
CA ILE A 16 8.58 1.25 1.02
C ILE A 16 8.14 0.15 2.00
N VAL A 17 7.24 -0.74 1.57
CA VAL A 17 6.67 -1.80 2.43
C VAL A 17 7.63 -2.97 2.64
N ILE A 18 8.26 -3.46 1.57
CA ILE A 18 9.12 -4.67 1.63
C ILE A 18 10.61 -4.35 1.65
N GLY A 19 10.98 -3.08 1.47
CA GLY A 19 12.37 -2.61 1.34
C GLY A 19 12.88 -2.64 -0.10
N CYS A 20 13.73 -1.66 -0.44
CA CYS A 20 14.31 -1.51 -1.77
C CYS A 20 15.11 -2.74 -2.23
N ASP A 21 15.86 -3.37 -1.30
CA ASP A 21 16.69 -4.53 -1.62
C ASP A 21 15.86 -5.75 -2.03
N ALA A 22 14.74 -6.00 -1.32
CA ALA A 22 13.83 -7.08 -1.67
C ALA A 22 13.12 -6.80 -3.00
N ALA A 23 12.63 -5.57 -3.19
CA ALA A 23 11.98 -5.17 -4.44
C ALA A 23 12.91 -5.32 -5.65
N ALA A 24 14.19 -4.93 -5.51
CA ALA A 24 15.20 -5.11 -6.55
C ALA A 24 15.56 -6.58 -6.78
N ARG A 25 15.71 -7.36 -5.69
CA ARG A 25 16.05 -8.79 -5.76
C ARG A 25 15.02 -9.61 -6.53
N TYR A 26 13.74 -9.26 -6.41
CA TYR A 26 12.64 -9.95 -7.08
C TYR A 26 12.21 -9.27 -8.40
N ASP A 27 12.98 -8.31 -8.92
CA ASP A 27 12.68 -7.57 -10.16
C ASP A 27 11.26 -6.96 -10.18
N LEU A 28 10.81 -6.45 -9.03
CA LEU A 28 9.45 -5.93 -8.84
C LEU A 28 9.33 -4.45 -9.22
N VAL A 29 10.45 -3.75 -9.45
CA VAL A 29 10.46 -2.33 -9.77
C VAL A 29 10.30 -2.13 -11.27
N PRO A 30 9.37 -1.28 -11.74
CA PRO A 30 9.20 -1.03 -13.17
C PRO A 30 10.47 -0.47 -13.82
N ARG A 31 10.73 -0.89 -15.05
CA ARG A 31 11.85 -0.34 -15.84
C ARG A 31 11.58 1.12 -16.21
N LYS A 32 12.64 1.95 -16.16
CA LYS A 32 12.58 3.35 -16.59
C LYS A 32 12.35 3.50 -18.10
N THR A 33 12.75 2.50 -18.87
CA THR A 33 12.60 2.45 -20.33
C THR A 33 12.28 1.03 -20.78
N GLY A 34 11.54 0.92 -21.89
CA GLY A 34 11.11 -0.36 -22.45
C GLY A 34 9.95 -1.01 -21.69
N TYR A 35 9.70 -2.29 -22.00
CA TYR A 35 8.61 -3.08 -21.43
C TYR A 35 9.16 -4.31 -20.71
N TYR A 36 8.42 -4.81 -19.72
CA TYR A 36 8.69 -6.10 -19.11
C TYR A 36 8.26 -7.22 -20.07
N THR A 37 9.16 -8.19 -20.32
CA THR A 37 8.93 -9.30 -21.27
C THR A 37 8.88 -10.67 -20.61
N GLY A 38 8.92 -10.74 -19.27
CA GLY A 38 8.96 -11.99 -18.50
C GLY A 38 7.59 -12.52 -18.11
N TYR A 39 6.54 -12.26 -18.90
CA TYR A 39 5.22 -12.82 -18.63
C TYR A 39 5.26 -14.34 -18.76
N ASP A 40 4.81 -15.04 -17.71
CA ASP A 40 4.72 -16.50 -17.64
C ASP A 40 3.25 -16.89 -17.45
N ASP A 41 2.71 -17.67 -18.40
CA ASP A 41 1.32 -18.14 -18.42
C ASP A 41 1.06 -19.28 -17.42
N LYS A 42 2.12 -19.89 -16.88
CA LYS A 42 2.05 -20.91 -15.83
C LYS A 42 2.17 -20.34 -14.42
N CYS A 43 2.40 -19.03 -14.30
CA CYS A 43 2.46 -18.36 -13.01
C CYS A 43 1.06 -18.31 -12.39
N ASP A 44 0.94 -18.84 -11.17
CA ASP A 44 -0.31 -18.76 -10.40
C ASP A 44 -0.51 -17.33 -9.86
N ALA A 45 -1.52 -16.64 -10.38
CA ALA A 45 -1.87 -15.28 -9.99
C ALA A 45 -2.84 -15.20 -8.79
N THR A 46 -3.14 -16.32 -8.13
CA THR A 46 -4.02 -16.34 -6.97
C THR A 46 -3.36 -15.75 -5.73
N MET A 47 -4.18 -15.15 -4.86
CA MET A 47 -3.71 -14.62 -3.58
C MET A 47 -3.66 -15.74 -2.55
N THR A 48 -2.55 -15.84 -1.82
CA THR A 48 -2.42 -16.82 -0.74
C THR A 48 -3.29 -16.45 0.47
N GLN A 49 -3.76 -17.45 1.21
CA GLN A 49 -4.63 -17.24 2.37
C GLN A 49 -3.93 -16.42 3.46
N GLU A 50 -2.66 -16.72 3.73
CA GLU A 50 -1.86 -16.04 4.73
C GLU A 50 -1.72 -14.55 4.42
N MET A 51 -1.58 -14.23 3.13
CA MET A 51 -1.50 -12.85 2.66
C MET A 51 -2.84 -12.13 2.85
N ALA A 52 -3.96 -12.79 2.53
CA ALA A 52 -5.30 -12.23 2.62
C ALA A 52 -5.78 -12.01 4.07
N THR A 53 -5.53 -12.98 4.96
CA THR A 53 -6.12 -12.98 6.31
C THR A 53 -5.21 -12.38 7.38
N ALA A 54 -3.90 -12.34 7.15
CA ALA A 54 -2.94 -11.88 8.14
C ALA A 54 -2.02 -10.78 7.59
N ALA A 55 -1.20 -11.09 6.58
CA ALA A 55 -0.09 -10.22 6.22
C ALA A 55 -0.56 -8.82 5.78
N PHE A 56 -1.54 -8.70 4.87
CA PHE A 56 -2.03 -7.38 4.43
C PHE A 56 -2.75 -6.58 5.53
N ARG A 57 -3.10 -7.18 6.66
CA ARG A 57 -3.69 -6.47 7.80
C ARG A 57 -2.65 -5.64 8.56
N PHE A 58 -1.36 -5.69 8.20
CA PHE A 58 -0.34 -4.78 8.75
C PHE A 58 -0.73 -3.31 8.62
N GLY A 59 -1.56 -2.96 7.61
CA GLY A 59 -2.11 -1.63 7.44
C GLY A 59 -2.88 -1.12 8.67
N HIS A 60 -3.49 -1.99 9.47
CA HIS A 60 -4.17 -1.59 10.71
C HIS A 60 -3.21 -0.96 11.72
N SER A 61 -1.94 -1.35 11.73
CA SER A 61 -0.92 -0.76 12.60
C SER A 61 -0.45 0.63 12.15
N LEU A 62 -0.71 1.01 10.89
CA LEU A 62 -0.32 2.32 10.33
C LEU A 62 -1.36 3.41 10.58
N ILE A 63 -2.56 3.03 11.03
CA ILE A 63 -3.68 3.97 11.14
C ILE A 63 -3.55 4.78 12.42
N ARG A 64 -3.61 6.11 12.26
CA ARG A 64 -3.55 7.06 13.38
C ARG A 64 -4.90 7.13 14.08
N ASN A 65 -4.87 7.42 15.37
CA ASN A 65 -6.09 7.59 16.16
C ASN A 65 -6.82 8.90 15.84
N ILE A 66 -6.07 9.95 15.50
CA ILE A 66 -6.62 11.29 15.21
C ILE A 66 -6.29 11.62 13.75
N PHE A 67 -7.32 12.01 12.99
CA PHE A 67 -7.15 12.49 11.63
C PHE A 67 -7.20 14.03 11.61
N PRO A 68 -6.06 14.72 11.38
CA PRO A 68 -6.03 16.17 11.31
C PRO A 68 -6.75 16.66 10.05
N ARG A 69 -7.43 17.80 10.15
CA ARG A 69 -8.10 18.46 9.03
C ARG A 69 -7.41 19.79 8.77
N MET A 70 -6.83 19.92 7.57
CA MET A 70 -6.05 21.08 7.17
C MET A 70 -6.81 21.90 6.13
N ASN A 71 -6.69 23.24 6.19
CA ASN A 71 -7.15 24.14 5.13
C ASN A 71 -6.22 24.12 3.92
N ALA A 72 -6.55 24.93 2.90
CA ALA A 72 -5.72 25.11 1.71
C ALA A 72 -4.31 25.64 2.02
N GLU A 73 -4.13 26.30 3.16
CA GLU A 73 -2.88 26.85 3.65
C GLU A 73 -2.09 25.88 4.55
N PHE A 74 -2.51 24.61 4.65
CA PHE A 74 -1.91 23.56 5.50
C PHE A 74 -1.92 23.88 7.00
N GLN A 75 -2.89 24.67 7.45
CA GLN A 75 -3.14 24.97 8.86
C GLN A 75 -4.32 24.16 9.37
N ASP A 76 -4.30 23.78 10.65
CA ASP A 76 -5.39 23.03 11.27
C ASP A 76 -6.66 23.89 11.34
N GLU A 77 -7.74 23.46 10.68
CA GLU A 77 -9.00 24.22 10.68
C GLU A 77 -9.84 24.00 11.94
N THR A 78 -9.76 22.81 12.53
CA THR A 78 -10.68 22.34 13.58
C THR A 78 -10.08 21.17 14.36
N ASP A 79 -10.70 20.80 15.49
CA ASP A 79 -10.34 19.58 16.23
C ASP A 79 -10.36 18.35 15.30
N GLY A 80 -9.30 17.55 15.40
CA GLY A 80 -9.12 16.34 14.63
C GLY A 80 -10.19 15.29 14.93
N LEU A 81 -10.54 14.49 13.94
CA LEU A 81 -11.54 13.44 14.11
C LEU A 81 -10.91 12.26 14.89
N ASP A 82 -11.50 11.89 16.03
CA ASP A 82 -11.12 10.68 16.77
C ASP A 82 -11.72 9.44 16.11
N LEU A 83 -10.84 8.65 15.51
CA LEU A 83 -11.19 7.43 14.79
C LEU A 83 -11.48 6.26 15.73
N LYS A 84 -11.18 6.34 17.03
CA LYS A 84 -11.52 5.29 18.01
C LYS A 84 -13.01 5.26 18.38
N VAL A 85 -13.71 6.38 18.23
CA VAL A 85 -15.15 6.48 18.48
C VAL A 85 -15.94 5.66 17.46
N PHE A 86 -15.39 5.51 16.25
CA PHE A 86 -15.87 4.58 15.24
C PHE A 86 -15.17 3.25 15.48
N ASN A 87 -15.93 2.20 15.81
CA ASN A 87 -15.38 0.87 16.12
C ASN A 87 -14.80 0.15 14.87
N PHE A 88 -13.88 0.80 14.15
CA PHE A 88 -13.31 0.36 12.88
C PHE A 88 -12.10 -0.58 13.07
N PHE A 89 -11.49 -0.58 14.27
CA PHE A 89 -10.21 -1.25 14.53
C PHE A 89 -10.32 -2.53 15.38
N LEU A 90 -11.48 -2.86 15.94
CA LEU A 90 -11.67 -4.04 16.81
C LEU A 90 -12.10 -5.30 16.05
N ILE A 91 -11.42 -5.62 14.95
CA ILE A 91 -11.40 -7.00 14.49
C ILE A 91 -9.96 -7.46 14.65
N SER A 92 -9.68 -8.22 15.71
CA SER A 92 -8.51 -9.09 15.85
C SER A 92 -9.00 -10.36 16.49
#